data_AF-A0A0V1M9Y3-F1
#
_entry.id   AF-A0A0V1M9Y3-F1
#
_cell.length_a   1.000
_cell.length_b   1.000
_cell.length_c   1.000
_cell.angle_alpha   90.00
_cell.angle_beta   90.00
_cell.angle_gamma   90.00
#
_symmetry.space_group_name_H-M   'P 1'
#
loop_
_entity.id
_entity.type
_entity.pdbx_description
1 polymer ?
#
loop_
_entity_poly.entity_id
_entity_poly.type
_entity_poly.pdbx_seq_one_letter_code
_entity_poly.pdbx_strand_id
1 'polypeptide(L)'
;MEKQLRVSGSSEEAYINGIRYGRKFSAIYVKKNCPIAVCEKPCTSFQMFRNCPYCDCDGFIYREPCISIEDCSFGGVCEYYICRYTSINALF
;
A
#
# COMPACT_ATOMS: atom_id res chain seq x y z
N MET A 1 23.25 1.10 -6.03
CA MET A 1 22.30 1.83 -6.90
C MET A 1 20.90 1.34 -6.59
N GLU A 2 20.16 2.10 -5.78
CA GLU A 2 18.76 1.80 -5.47
C GLU A 2 17.89 2.36 -6.60
N LYS A 3 17.20 1.47 -7.34
CA LYS A 3 16.19 1.90 -8.32
C LYS A 3 14.97 2.37 -7.54
N GLN A 4 14.87 3.69 -7.37
CA GLN A 4 13.64 4.34 -6.94
C GLN A 4 12.59 4.11 -8.03
N LEU A 5 11.57 3.30 -7.76
CA LEU A 5 10.42 3.18 -8.66
C LEU A 5 9.71 4.54 -8.67
N ARG A 6 9.73 5.24 -9.81
CA ARG A 6 9.01 6.50 -9.99
C ARG A 6 7.52 6.19 -10.10
N VAL A 7 6.75 6.51 -9.08
CA VAL A 7 5.29 6.60 -9.18
C VAL A 7 4.97 7.89 -9.95
N SER A 8 4.59 7.79 -11.21
CA SER A 8 3.99 8.89 -11.96
C SER A 8 2.48 8.78 -11.87
N GLY A 9 1.86 9.65 -11.07
CA GLY A 9 0.40 9.80 -11.01
C GLY A 9 0.00 11.17 -11.54
N SER A 10 -0.92 11.21 -12.50
CA SER A 10 -1.66 12.42 -12.83
C SER A 10 -2.79 12.61 -11.80
N SER A 11 -3.57 13.69 -11.91
CA SER A 11 -4.56 14.09 -10.91
C SER A 11 -5.71 13.10 -10.64
N GLU A 12 -5.78 11.94 -11.30
CA GLU A 12 -6.91 11.02 -11.18
C GLU A 12 -6.49 9.54 -11.11
N GLU A 13 -5.21 9.20 -11.33
CA GLU A 13 -4.79 7.80 -11.53
C GLU A 13 -3.41 7.50 -10.94
N ALA A 14 -3.24 6.28 -10.45
CA ALA A 14 -1.96 5.73 -10.03
C ALA A 14 -1.63 4.47 -10.83
N TYR A 15 -0.38 4.31 -11.21
CA TYR A 15 0.12 3.09 -11.84
C TYR A 15 1.08 2.38 -10.90
N ILE A 16 0.78 1.13 -10.53
CA ILE A 16 1.65 0.30 -9.68
C ILE A 16 1.95 -0.97 -10.46
N ASN A 17 3.23 -1.25 -10.71
CA ASN A 17 3.69 -2.40 -11.50
C ASN A 17 2.99 -2.56 -12.87
N GLY A 18 2.62 -1.45 -13.51
CA GLY A 18 1.93 -1.44 -14.81
C GLY A 18 0.40 -1.60 -14.73
N ILE A 19 -0.16 -1.81 -13.55
CA ILE A 19 -1.61 -1.86 -13.31
C ILE A 19 -2.11 -0.43 -13.06
N ARG A 20 -3.18 -0.04 -13.78
CA ARG A 20 -3.87 1.26 -13.64
C ARG A 20 -4.89 1.20 -12.52
N TYR A 21 -4.77 2.10 -11.56
CA TYR A 21 -5.75 2.32 -10.49
C TYR A 21 -6.41 3.68 -10.72
N GLY A 22 -7.74 3.69 -10.92
CA GLY A 22 -8.53 4.90 -11.19
C GLY A 22 -8.77 5.81 -9.99
N ARG A 23 -7.87 5.81 -8.99
CA ARG A 23 -7.96 6.63 -7.79
C ARG A 23 -6.59 7.16 -7.36
N LYS A 24 -6.62 8.21 -6.54
CA LYS A 24 -5.45 8.78 -5.88
C LYS A 24 -5.19 8.12 -4.53
N PHE A 25 -4.05 7.44 -4.41
CA PHE A 25 -3.46 7.12 -3.12
C PHE A 25 -2.79 8.37 -2.54
N SER A 26 -2.79 8.53 -1.21
CA SER A 26 -2.08 9.63 -0.55
C SER A 26 -0.58 9.53 -0.75
N ALA A 27 -0.06 8.32 -0.57
CA ALA A 27 1.34 7.99 -0.70
C ALA A 27 1.50 6.49 -0.98
N ILE A 28 2.58 6.13 -1.65
CA ILE A 28 3.00 4.74 -1.86
C ILE A 28 4.48 4.66 -1.48
N TYR A 29 4.82 3.76 -0.57
CA TYR A 29 6.19 3.52 -0.13
C TYR A 29 6.67 2.17 -0.64
N VAL A 30 7.79 2.20 -1.37
CA VAL A 30 8.44 1.02 -1.91
C VAL A 30 9.87 0.98 -1.37
N LYS A 31 10.22 -0.13 -0.72
CA LYS A 31 11.57 -0.38 -0.21
C LYS A 31 11.98 -1.81 -0.54
N LYS A 32 13.25 -1.99 -0.92
CA LYS A 32 13.78 -3.31 -1.25
C LYS A 32 13.60 -4.26 -0.06
N ASN A 33 13.14 -5.49 -0.34
CA ASN A 33 12.86 -6.54 0.64
C ASN A 33 11.77 -6.16 1.68
N CYS A 34 10.91 -5.20 1.35
CA CYS A 34 9.74 -4.84 2.14
C CYS A 34 8.50 -4.97 1.27
N PRO A 35 7.36 -5.41 1.82
CA PRO A 35 6.13 -5.34 1.07
C PRO A 35 5.71 -3.87 0.91
N ILE A 36 4.92 -3.61 -0.13
CA ILE A 36 4.49 -2.26 -0.49
C ILE A 36 3.59 -1.70 0.61
N ALA A 37 3.71 -0.40 0.89
CA ALA A 37 2.75 0.30 1.74
C ALA A 37 2.02 1.35 0.92
N VAL A 38 0.68 1.27 0.91
CA VAL A 38 -0.19 2.24 0.23
C VAL A 38 -1.03 2.93 1.29
N CYS A 39 -0.94 4.26 1.35
CA CYS A 39 -1.67 5.09 2.30
C CYS A 39 -2.89 5.71 1.61
N GLU A 40 -4.07 5.59 2.21
CA GLU A 40 -5.30 6.30 1.80
C GLU A 40 -5.43 7.67 2.49
N LYS A 41 -6.26 8.59 1.98
CA LYS A 41 -6.61 9.81 2.73
C LYS A 41 -7.70 9.49 3.75
N PRO A 42 -7.60 9.97 5.01
CA PRO A 42 -6.66 10.98 5.53
C PRO A 42 -5.36 10.42 6.11
N CYS A 43 -5.15 9.10 6.05
CA CYS A 43 -4.04 8.40 6.69
C CYS A 43 -2.70 8.62 5.97
N THR A 44 -2.10 9.78 6.16
CA THR A 44 -0.79 10.14 5.60
C THR A 44 0.40 9.73 6.47
N SER A 45 0.17 9.06 7.61
CA SER A 45 1.22 8.59 8.50
C SER A 45 1.66 7.18 8.15
N PHE A 46 2.86 7.04 7.58
CA PHE A 46 3.53 5.74 7.52
C PHE A 46 4.27 5.48 8.84
N GLN A 47 4.37 4.22 9.20
CA GLN A 47 5.10 3.69 10.34
C GLN A 47 6.18 2.73 9.83
N MET A 48 7.10 2.34 10.73
CA MET A 48 8.19 1.43 10.39
C MET A 48 8.11 0.18 11.27
N PHE A 49 8.01 -0.99 10.64
CA PHE A 49 8.12 -2.28 11.32
C PHE A 49 9.29 -3.05 10.72
N ARG A 50 10.27 -3.45 11.55
CA ARG A 50 11.49 -4.15 11.10
C ARG A 50 12.18 -3.48 9.90
N ASN A 51 12.25 -2.15 9.94
CA ASN A 51 12.82 -1.32 8.87
C ASN A 51 12.01 -1.31 7.55
N CYS A 52 10.76 -1.79 7.55
CA CYS A 52 9.85 -1.73 6.41
C CYS A 52 8.70 -0.73 6.66
N PRO A 53 8.37 0.11 5.67
CA PRO A 53 7.27 1.04 5.80
C PRO A 53 5.93 0.27 5.76
N TYR A 54 4.97 0.73 6.55
CA TYR A 54 3.56 0.35 6.45
C TYR A 54 2.68 1.56 6.76
N CYS A 55 1.44 1.56 6.27
CA CYS A 55 0.48 2.62 6.58
C CYS A 55 -0.44 2.13 7.69
N ASP A 56 -0.43 2.81 8.84
CA ASP A 56 -1.39 2.60 9.93
C ASP A 56 -2.45 3.69 9.85
N CYS A 57 -3.71 3.28 9.91
CA CYS A 57 -4.87 4.14 9.72
C CYS A 57 -5.96 3.67 10.66
N ASP A 58 -6.06 4.31 11.83
CA ASP A 58 -7.02 4.00 12.88
C ASP A 58 -7.03 2.51 13.29
N GLY A 59 -5.85 1.90 13.39
CA GLY A 59 -5.69 0.49 13.77
C GLY A 59 -5.82 -0.51 12.61
N PHE A 60 -6.00 -0.02 11.39
CA PHE A 60 -5.89 -0.82 10.18
C PHE A 60 -4.54 -0.63 9.49
N ILE A 61 -3.97 -1.73 9.03
CA ILE A 61 -2.73 -1.76 8.25
C ILE A 61 -3.12 -1.77 6.76
N TYR A 62 -2.55 -0.84 5.99
CA TYR A 62 -2.76 -0.74 4.55
C TYR A 62 -1.45 -1.03 3.79
N ARG A 63 -1.53 -1.94 2.81
CA ARG A 63 -0.34 -2.53 2.18
C ARG A 63 -0.41 -2.51 0.66
N GLU A 64 -0.47 -3.66 0.01
CA GLU A 64 -0.50 -3.79 -1.44
C GLU A 64 -1.81 -3.26 -2.04
N PRO A 65 -1.76 -2.73 -3.26
CA PRO A 65 -2.98 -2.44 -3.99
C PRO A 65 -3.71 -3.73 -4.39
N CYS A 66 -5.01 -3.65 -4.58
CA CYS A 66 -5.83 -4.82 -4.93
C CYS A 66 -6.95 -4.46 -5.92
N ILE A 67 -7.40 -5.47 -6.64
CA ILE A 67 -8.61 -5.47 -7.48
C ILE A 67 -9.68 -6.36 -6.82
N SER A 68 -9.27 -7.46 -6.21
CA SER A 68 -10.15 -8.38 -5.48
C SER A 68 -9.47 -8.92 -4.21
N ILE A 69 -10.21 -9.70 -3.41
CA ILE A 69 -9.71 -10.20 -2.11
C ILE A 69 -8.55 -11.18 -2.28
N GLU A 70 -8.46 -11.85 -3.42
CA GLU A 70 -7.41 -12.80 -3.77
C GLU A 70 -6.03 -12.14 -3.92
N ASP A 71 -6.00 -10.83 -4.18
CA ASP A 71 -4.75 -10.05 -4.22
C ASP A 71 -4.18 -9.81 -2.81
N CYS A 72 -5.00 -9.98 -1.77
CA CYS A 72 -4.63 -9.67 -0.40
C CYS A 72 -4.05 -10.91 0.30
N SER A 73 -2.81 -10.77 0.74
CA SER A 73 -2.15 -11.77 1.59
C SER A 73 -2.87 -11.95 2.93
N PHE A 74 -2.49 -12.93 3.75
CA PHE A 74 -2.82 -13.02 5.19
C PHE A 74 -4.29 -12.75 5.63
N GLY A 75 -5.27 -13.05 4.78
CA GLY A 75 -6.69 -12.79 5.09
C GLY A 75 -7.07 -11.31 5.09
N GLY A 76 -6.30 -10.47 4.38
CA GLY A 76 -6.65 -9.08 4.14
C GLY A 76 -7.93 -8.94 3.33
N VAL A 77 -8.59 -7.79 3.45
CA VAL A 77 -9.78 -7.44 2.67
C VAL A 77 -9.40 -6.39 1.65
N CYS A 78 -9.79 -6.59 0.40
CA CYS A 78 -9.64 -5.55 -0.60
C CYS A 78 -10.69 -4.47 -0.39
N GLU A 79 -10.26 -3.32 0.12
CA GLU A 79 -11.13 -2.17 0.35
C GLU A 79 -10.50 -0.97 -0.34
N TYR A 80 -11.29 -0.21 -1.10
CA TYR A 80 -10.79 1.01 -1.73
C TYR A 80 -9.54 0.80 -2.62
N TYR A 81 -9.43 -0.36 -3.26
CA TYR A 81 -8.27 -0.80 -4.05
C TYR A 81 -6.95 -0.93 -3.26
N ILE A 82 -7.04 -1.08 -1.94
CA ILE A 82 -5.90 -1.36 -1.06
C ILE A 82 -6.25 -2.54 -0.17
N CYS A 83 -5.31 -3.46 0.00
CA CYS A 83 -5.46 -4.50 0.99
C CYS A 83 -5.39 -3.89 2.38
N ARG A 84 -6.51 -4.01 3.10
CA ARG A 84 -6.69 -3.61 4.49
C ARG A 84 -6.58 -4.82 5.40
N TYR A 85 -5.82 -4.68 6.47
CA TYR A 85 -5.54 -5.73 7.44
C TYR A 85 -5.82 -5.25 8.86
N THR A 86 -6.28 -6.16 9.70
CA THR A 86 -6.46 -5.94 11.14
C THR A 86 -5.39 -6.61 11.99
N SER A 87 -4.49 -7.38 11.35
CA SER A 87 -3.45 -8.15 12.02
C SER A 87 -2.06 -7.69 11.60
N ILE A 88 -1.16 -7.59 12.58
CA ILE A 88 0.26 -7.32 12.37
C ILE A 88 0.97 -8.40 11.54
N ASN A 89 0.34 -9.56 11.33
CA ASN A 89 0.86 -10.60 10.42
C ASN A 89 1.06 -10.06 9.00
N ALA A 90 0.30 -9.04 8.58
CA ALA A 90 0.46 -8.34 7.31
C ALA A 90 1.78 -7.56 7.17
N LEU A 91 2.52 -7.39 8.27
CA LEU A 91 3.82 -6.70 8.30
C LEU A 91 5.00 -7.64 8.03
N PHE A 92 4.78 -8.95 7.99
CA PHE A 92 5.80 -9.98 7.78
C PHE A 92 5.97 -10.34 6.31
#